data_AF-A0A7S1S499-F1
#
_entry.id   AF-A0A7S1S499-F1
#
_cell.length_a   1.000
_cell.length_b   1.000
_cell.length_c   1.000
_cell.angle_alpha   90.00
_cell.angle_beta   90.00
_cell.angle_gamma   90.00
#
_symmetry.space_group_name_H-M   'P 1'
#
loop_
_entity.id
_entity.type
_entity.pdbx_description
1 polymer ?
#
loop_
_entity_poly.entity_id
_entity_poly.type
_entity_poly.pdbx_seq_one_letter_code
_entity_poly.pdbx_strand_id
1 'polypeptide(L)'
;AALAHPSTMLGNQLLEYCKDDFESVQHDRVDDPPIWGGEAVPGWMCQPEAVRLVNSLTWAVPYDSLNKASELAWVYLVRVNILVWTFWALCPFAGGFISQCQEGNLASNPQLLIALYLPVLALALFWEVRAHRFLMPVEIKYLGPWKIMGKPVSPMRFYALNLGVSFLGHLDLATNGIFMARLVKTAQCSSDLDQLWSRTVAQSALRLLPSATTSITTLVVAGYLLMLPQLILALLGGIPRWGEIRDRELMHAEKKEGWFDLDWEEHRSKWDAMHTSFGKSDGHGMLLALASSARAGLLGTRSTAFTIGSSTGYGHYVYPEYRASMVSGMRTIALRGLLNFLLEGSVQVNLQVSTLALVRALSHGAPPDSLTTMSALLSLGMLAYNVAVTGLALKKMTPRVWCRLRYYRSLLDVEVGNGCVLDSDEEVQTRRYRLVKLWAIFGVSASLSLGMAAYAAVKLVAVVFVCPMGLWNLSGCVQL
;
A
#
# COMPACT_ATOMS: atom_id res chain seq x y z
N ALA A 1 44.89 -33.46 -12.59
CA ALA A 1 43.48 -33.06 -12.73
C ALA A 1 43.12 -32.26 -11.49
N ALA A 2 43.15 -30.94 -11.61
CA ALA A 2 43.05 -30.01 -10.50
C ALA A 2 41.65 -30.06 -9.87
N LEU A 3 41.60 -30.20 -8.55
CA LEU A 3 40.41 -30.05 -7.72
C LEU A 3 39.93 -28.60 -7.84
N ALA A 4 38.95 -28.35 -8.70
CA ALA A 4 38.24 -27.08 -8.72
C ALA A 4 37.60 -26.88 -7.33
N HIS A 5 37.95 -25.78 -6.69
CA HIS A 5 37.46 -25.43 -5.36
C HIS A 5 35.92 -25.43 -5.37
N PRO A 6 35.21 -26.04 -4.39
CA PRO A 6 33.74 -26.12 -4.38
C PRO A 6 33.01 -24.77 -4.54
N SER A 7 33.67 -23.66 -4.17
CA SER A 7 33.20 -22.29 -4.38
C SER A 7 33.09 -21.90 -5.87
N THR A 8 33.93 -22.43 -6.74
CA THR A 8 33.89 -22.17 -8.20
C THR A 8 32.75 -22.91 -8.90
N MET A 9 32.41 -24.13 -8.48
CA MET A 9 31.26 -24.86 -9.04
C MET A 9 29.92 -24.23 -8.67
N LEU A 10 29.76 -23.79 -7.40
CA LEU A 10 28.52 -23.15 -6.97
C LEU A 10 28.36 -21.75 -7.59
N GLY A 11 29.46 -21.02 -7.77
CA GLY A 11 29.49 -19.75 -8.49
C GLY A 11 29.08 -19.90 -9.96
N ASN A 12 29.55 -20.94 -10.64
CA ASN A 12 29.22 -21.20 -12.05
C ASN A 12 27.77 -21.67 -12.25
N GLN A 13 27.21 -22.49 -11.35
CA GLN A 13 25.79 -22.89 -11.41
C GLN A 13 24.84 -21.71 -11.13
N LEU A 14 25.22 -20.80 -10.23
CA LEU A 14 24.48 -19.55 -10.02
C LEU A 14 24.61 -18.60 -11.20
N LEU A 15 25.78 -18.56 -11.85
CA LEU A 15 25.98 -17.80 -13.08
C LEU A 15 25.11 -18.36 -14.21
N GLU A 16 25.03 -19.67 -14.39
CA GLU A 16 24.13 -20.32 -15.37
C GLU A 16 22.65 -20.04 -15.05
N TYR A 17 22.24 -20.14 -13.78
CA TYR A 17 20.85 -19.84 -13.38
C TYR A 17 20.48 -18.36 -13.58
N CYS A 18 21.46 -17.45 -13.49
CA CYS A 18 21.26 -16.05 -13.85
C CYS A 18 21.39 -15.81 -15.35
N LYS A 19 22.19 -16.59 -16.09
CA LYS A 19 22.43 -16.41 -17.52
C LYS A 19 21.17 -16.62 -18.35
N ASP A 20 20.36 -17.62 -18.00
CA ASP A 20 19.13 -17.95 -18.71
C ASP A 20 18.06 -16.84 -18.61
N ASP A 21 18.08 -16.05 -17.53
CA ASP A 21 17.20 -14.87 -17.39
C ASP A 21 17.76 -13.62 -18.11
N PHE A 22 19.05 -13.59 -18.47
CA PHE A 22 19.75 -12.40 -18.98
C PHE A 22 20.06 -12.40 -20.49
N GLU A 23 20.18 -13.56 -21.16
CA GLU A 23 20.61 -13.63 -22.57
C GLU A 23 19.52 -13.24 -23.61
N SER A 24 18.29 -12.89 -23.20
CA SER A 24 17.16 -12.65 -24.12
C SER A 24 16.83 -11.17 -24.44
N VAL A 25 17.64 -10.20 -24.03
CA VAL A 25 17.34 -8.76 -24.26
C VAL A 25 18.39 -8.14 -25.20
N GLN A 26 18.12 -8.18 -26.51
CA GLN A 26 18.94 -7.54 -27.55
C GLN A 26 18.85 -6.00 -27.50
N HIS A 27 19.91 -5.34 -28.00
CA HIS A 27 20.09 -3.89 -28.06
C HIS A 27 19.02 -3.18 -28.92
N ASP A 28 17.95 -2.69 -28.29
CA ASP A 28 16.98 -1.80 -28.91
C ASP A 28 17.56 -0.38 -29.08
N ARG A 29 17.14 0.34 -30.12
CA ARG A 29 17.57 1.73 -30.35
C ARG A 29 17.04 2.61 -29.22
N VAL A 30 17.76 3.69 -28.92
CA VAL A 30 17.45 4.63 -27.81
C VAL A 30 16.03 5.23 -27.89
N ASP A 31 15.41 5.21 -29.09
CA ASP A 31 14.08 5.79 -29.33
C ASP A 31 12.96 4.76 -29.47
N ASP A 32 13.25 3.45 -29.43
CA ASP A 32 12.22 2.43 -29.58
C ASP A 32 11.35 2.34 -28.30
N PRO A 33 10.02 2.19 -28.44
CA PRO A 33 9.14 2.06 -27.29
C PRO A 33 9.45 0.75 -26.54
N PRO A 34 9.35 0.75 -25.20
CA PRO A 34 9.62 -0.47 -24.44
C PRO A 34 8.66 -1.59 -24.86
N ILE A 35 9.20 -2.80 -25.02
CA ILE A 35 8.44 -3.99 -25.41
C ILE A 35 7.93 -4.70 -24.15
N TRP A 36 6.63 -4.97 -24.10
CA TRP A 36 5.96 -5.71 -23.03
C TRP A 36 5.39 -7.02 -23.58
N GLY A 37 6.07 -8.14 -23.33
CA GLY A 37 5.58 -9.45 -23.74
C GLY A 37 5.37 -9.59 -25.25
N GLY A 38 6.19 -8.90 -26.05
CA GLY A 38 6.09 -8.87 -27.51
C GLY A 38 5.21 -7.75 -28.07
N GLU A 39 4.52 -6.98 -27.23
CA GLU A 39 3.70 -5.83 -27.64
C GLU A 39 4.42 -4.51 -27.33
N ALA A 40 4.41 -3.55 -28.26
CA ALA A 40 4.91 -2.20 -27.99
C ALA A 40 4.01 -1.50 -26.96
N VAL A 41 4.61 -0.91 -25.94
CA VAL A 41 3.86 -0.14 -24.93
C VAL A 41 3.37 1.15 -25.58
N PRO A 42 2.07 1.51 -25.45
CA PRO A 42 1.54 2.75 -25.98
C PRO A 42 2.32 3.97 -25.48
N GLY A 43 2.74 4.86 -26.40
CA GLY A 43 3.61 5.99 -26.05
C GLY A 43 3.05 6.94 -24.99
N TRP A 44 1.73 7.02 -24.81
CA TRP A 44 1.11 7.81 -23.76
C TRP A 44 1.31 7.22 -22.34
N MET A 45 1.68 5.94 -22.22
CA MET A 45 1.97 5.27 -20.95
C MET A 45 3.40 5.48 -20.48
N CYS A 46 4.27 6.02 -21.33
CA CYS A 46 5.66 6.31 -21.01
C CYS A 46 5.93 7.81 -21.10
N GLN A 47 6.81 8.30 -20.23
CA GLN A 47 7.37 9.64 -20.37
C GLN A 47 8.67 9.54 -21.19
N PRO A 48 8.85 10.29 -22.29
CA PRO A 48 10.03 10.17 -23.16
C PRO A 48 11.35 10.33 -22.40
N GLU A 49 11.42 11.24 -21.43
CA GLU A 49 12.59 11.46 -20.58
C GLU A 49 12.93 10.23 -19.74
N ALA A 50 11.92 9.50 -19.26
CA ALA A 50 12.12 8.25 -18.52
C ALA A 50 12.62 7.12 -19.42
N VAL A 51 12.15 7.06 -20.69
CA VAL A 51 12.67 6.10 -21.67
C VAL A 51 14.14 6.38 -21.97
N ARG A 52 14.50 7.65 -22.22
CA ARG A 52 15.90 8.06 -22.44
C ARG A 52 16.77 7.76 -21.22
N LEU A 53 16.29 8.03 -20.01
CA LEU A 53 16.98 7.70 -18.76
C LEU A 53 17.26 6.19 -18.69
N VAL A 54 16.25 5.37 -18.97
CA VAL A 54 16.36 3.92 -18.96
C VAL A 54 17.32 3.39 -20.03
N ASN A 55 17.37 4.02 -21.20
CA ASN A 55 18.25 3.63 -22.30
C ASN A 55 19.69 4.11 -22.11
N SER A 56 19.89 5.26 -21.44
CA SER A 56 21.22 5.81 -21.12
C SER A 56 21.96 5.04 -20.03
N LEU A 57 21.24 4.37 -19.14
CA LEU A 57 21.83 3.61 -18.04
C LEU A 57 22.20 2.21 -18.52
N THR A 58 23.51 1.95 -18.53
CA THR A 58 24.04 0.60 -18.72
C THR A 58 23.42 -0.35 -17.70
N TRP A 59 23.26 -1.62 -18.09
CA TRP A 59 22.62 -2.70 -17.35
C TRP A 59 23.14 -2.91 -15.91
N ALA A 60 24.26 -2.28 -15.54
CA ALA A 60 24.94 -2.47 -14.27
C ALA A 60 24.22 -1.86 -13.05
N VAL A 61 23.23 -0.95 -13.19
CA VAL A 61 22.60 -0.31 -12.01
C VAL A 61 21.08 -0.09 -12.13
N PRO A 62 20.28 -1.16 -11.94
CA PRO A 62 18.81 -1.07 -11.92
C PRO A 62 18.24 -0.11 -10.89
N TYR A 63 18.94 0.04 -9.77
CA TYR A 63 18.47 0.78 -8.61
C TYR A 63 18.46 2.30 -8.86
N ASP A 64 19.53 2.82 -9.48
CA ASP A 64 19.70 4.25 -9.74
C ASP A 64 18.65 4.78 -10.73
N SER A 65 18.33 4.00 -11.78
CA SER A 65 17.29 4.35 -12.75
C SER A 65 15.94 4.52 -12.07
N LEU A 66 15.60 3.59 -11.17
CA LEU A 66 14.33 3.62 -10.48
C LEU A 66 14.27 4.73 -9.45
N ASN A 67 15.33 4.96 -8.68
CA ASN A 67 15.35 6.05 -7.71
C ASN A 67 15.08 7.38 -8.41
N LYS A 68 15.78 7.67 -9.51
CA LYS A 68 15.54 8.89 -10.31
C LYS A 68 14.11 8.98 -10.85
N ALA A 69 13.59 7.89 -11.41
CA ALA A 69 12.20 7.85 -11.88
C ALA A 69 11.19 8.05 -10.73
N SER A 70 11.49 7.50 -9.56
CA SER A 70 10.68 7.60 -8.35
C SER A 70 10.68 9.00 -7.78
N GLU A 71 11.80 9.71 -7.84
CA GLU A 71 11.91 11.12 -7.46
C GLU A 71 11.03 12.03 -8.32
N LEU A 72 11.01 11.79 -9.63
CA LEU A 72 10.13 12.53 -10.55
C LEU A 72 8.65 12.19 -10.30
N ALA A 73 8.34 10.92 -10.02
CA ALA A 73 6.99 10.46 -9.71
C ALA A 73 6.51 10.92 -8.31
N TRP A 74 7.43 11.12 -7.37
CA TRP A 74 7.15 11.43 -5.97
C TRP A 74 6.33 12.71 -5.80
N VAL A 75 6.65 13.77 -6.55
CA VAL A 75 5.93 15.06 -6.48
C VAL A 75 4.45 14.89 -6.79
N TYR A 76 4.10 14.04 -7.75
CA TYR A 76 2.70 13.75 -8.09
C TYR A 76 1.99 13.01 -6.97
N LEU A 77 2.65 12.05 -6.30
CA LEU A 77 2.07 11.35 -5.16
C LEU A 77 1.88 12.23 -3.93
N VAL A 78 2.76 13.21 -3.69
CA VAL A 78 2.54 14.22 -2.65
C VAL A 78 1.25 14.99 -2.97
N ARG A 79 1.04 15.39 -4.22
CA ARG A 79 -0.20 16.07 -4.65
C ARG A 79 -1.44 15.19 -4.48
N VAL A 80 -1.36 13.90 -4.83
CA VAL A 80 -2.45 12.93 -4.58
C VAL A 80 -2.76 12.85 -3.08
N ASN A 81 -1.76 12.71 -2.22
CA ASN A 81 -1.97 12.66 -0.77
C ASN A 81 -2.62 13.94 -0.26
N ILE A 82 -2.11 15.12 -0.63
CA ILE A 82 -2.69 16.40 -0.23
C ILE A 82 -4.17 16.44 -0.63
N LEU A 83 -4.48 16.13 -1.89
CA LEU A 83 -5.85 16.20 -2.41
C LEU A 83 -6.79 15.23 -1.69
N VAL A 84 -6.40 13.95 -1.61
CA VAL A 84 -7.22 12.87 -1.08
C VAL A 84 -7.42 13.01 0.43
N TRP A 85 -6.38 13.38 1.18
CA TRP A 85 -6.49 13.58 2.63
C TRP A 85 -7.15 14.91 3.01
N THR A 86 -7.03 15.94 2.18
CA THR A 86 -7.83 17.17 2.35
C THR A 86 -9.31 16.86 2.16
N PHE A 87 -9.67 16.11 1.11
CA PHE A 87 -11.04 15.66 0.93
C PHE A 87 -11.52 14.82 2.11
N TRP A 88 -10.72 13.83 2.55
CA TRP A 88 -11.03 13.02 3.74
C TRP A 88 -11.30 13.92 4.96
N ALA A 89 -10.45 14.88 5.26
CA ALA A 89 -10.62 15.75 6.42
C ALA A 89 -11.88 16.62 6.33
N LEU A 90 -12.20 17.17 5.15
CA LEU A 90 -13.30 18.11 4.94
C LEU A 90 -14.66 17.43 4.69
N CYS A 91 -14.67 16.22 4.13
CA CYS A 91 -15.88 15.53 3.70
C CYS A 91 -16.89 15.29 4.83
N PRO A 92 -16.50 14.82 6.04
CA PRO A 92 -17.43 14.67 7.16
C PRO A 92 -18.14 15.98 7.53
N PHE A 93 -17.42 17.10 7.54
CA PHE A 93 -17.96 18.41 7.89
C PHE A 93 -18.90 18.91 6.79
N ALA A 94 -18.42 18.98 5.55
CA ALA A 94 -19.21 19.44 4.42
C ALA A 94 -20.46 18.56 4.23
N GLY A 95 -20.31 17.25 4.35
CA GLY A 95 -21.42 16.30 4.35
C GLY A 95 -22.42 16.64 5.44
N GLY A 96 -22.01 16.70 6.70
CA GLY A 96 -22.92 16.97 7.83
C GLY A 96 -23.66 18.30 7.73
N PHE A 97 -23.06 19.34 7.13
CA PHE A 97 -23.74 20.62 6.88
C PHE A 97 -24.82 20.52 5.80
N ILE A 98 -24.59 19.77 4.73
CA ILE A 98 -25.52 19.68 3.60
C ILE A 98 -26.56 18.56 3.80
N SER A 99 -26.26 17.56 4.63
CA SER A 99 -27.18 16.49 4.99
C SER A 99 -28.46 17.04 5.61
N GLN A 100 -29.60 16.45 5.24
CA GLN A 100 -30.91 16.83 5.77
C GLN A 100 -31.49 15.69 6.62
N CYS A 101 -32.17 16.05 7.71
CA CYS A 101 -32.95 15.09 8.49
C CYS A 101 -34.23 14.76 7.71
N GLN A 102 -34.45 13.49 7.39
CA GLN A 102 -35.69 13.02 6.77
C GLN A 102 -36.71 12.59 7.83
N GLU A 103 -37.97 12.46 7.41
CA GLU A 103 -39.02 11.82 8.23
C GLU A 103 -38.54 10.42 8.66
N GLY A 104 -38.52 10.16 9.96
CA GLY A 104 -37.87 8.98 10.55
C GLY A 104 -36.51 9.25 11.21
N ASN A 105 -36.12 10.52 11.34
CA ASN A 105 -34.92 11.00 12.06
C ASN A 105 -33.59 10.46 11.50
N LEU A 106 -33.55 10.04 10.24
CA LEU A 106 -32.33 9.65 9.54
C LEU A 106 -31.77 10.80 8.71
N ALA A 107 -30.45 10.94 8.69
CA ALA A 107 -29.81 11.85 7.76
C ALA A 107 -29.67 11.21 6.36
N SER A 108 -30.15 11.92 5.35
CA SER A 108 -29.84 11.62 3.95
C SER A 108 -28.80 12.60 3.43
N ASN A 109 -27.87 12.08 2.63
CA ASN A 109 -26.92 12.91 1.91
C ASN A 109 -27.47 13.19 0.51
N PRO A 110 -27.35 14.42 0.02
CA PRO A 110 -27.62 14.67 -1.39
C PRO A 110 -26.61 13.94 -2.25
N GLN A 111 -27.06 13.41 -3.38
CA GLN A 111 -26.18 12.82 -4.41
C GLN A 111 -25.10 13.80 -4.90
N LEU A 112 -25.33 15.10 -4.69
CA LEU A 112 -24.36 16.16 -4.91
C LEU A 112 -23.01 15.90 -4.22
N LEU A 113 -22.98 15.29 -3.04
CA LEU A 113 -21.72 15.02 -2.33
C LEU A 113 -20.84 14.01 -3.10
N ILE A 114 -21.45 13.02 -3.75
CA ILE A 114 -20.76 12.07 -4.64
C ILE A 114 -20.30 12.81 -5.91
N ALA A 115 -21.17 13.64 -6.50
CA ALA A 115 -20.82 14.43 -7.68
C ALA A 115 -19.62 15.37 -7.42
N LEU A 116 -19.56 16.00 -6.23
CA LEU A 116 -18.43 16.83 -5.80
C LEU A 116 -17.14 16.03 -5.59
N TYR A 117 -17.23 14.72 -5.33
CA TYR A 117 -16.05 13.87 -5.23
C TYR A 117 -15.48 13.45 -6.59
N LEU A 118 -16.30 13.39 -7.65
CA LEU A 118 -15.83 12.95 -8.97
C LEU A 118 -14.65 13.78 -9.52
N PRO A 119 -14.61 15.13 -9.39
CA PRO A 119 -13.43 15.91 -9.77
C PRO A 119 -12.17 15.58 -8.95
N VAL A 120 -12.33 15.34 -7.65
CA VAL A 120 -11.22 14.95 -6.74
C VAL A 120 -10.65 13.60 -7.19
N LEU A 121 -11.54 12.63 -7.44
CA LEU A 121 -11.18 11.30 -7.93
C LEU A 121 -10.48 11.36 -9.30
N ALA A 122 -11.03 12.11 -10.26
CA ALA A 122 -10.45 12.26 -11.58
C ALA A 122 -9.06 12.90 -11.52
N LEU A 123 -8.87 13.94 -10.69
CA LEU A 123 -7.59 14.61 -10.52
C LEU A 123 -6.55 13.74 -9.81
N ALA A 124 -6.96 12.98 -8.79
CA ALA A 124 -6.11 12.01 -8.11
C ALA A 124 -5.61 10.92 -9.09
N LEU A 125 -6.53 10.30 -9.83
CA LEU A 125 -6.18 9.30 -10.84
C LEU A 125 -5.31 9.90 -11.95
N PHE A 126 -5.58 11.12 -12.39
CA PHE A 126 -4.74 11.82 -13.36
C PHE A 126 -3.28 11.96 -12.88
N TRP A 127 -3.06 12.35 -11.62
CA TRP A 127 -1.70 12.44 -11.08
C TRP A 127 -1.05 11.08 -10.86
N GLU A 128 -1.82 10.04 -10.51
CA GLU A 128 -1.29 8.67 -10.48
C GLU A 128 -0.84 8.19 -11.86
N VAL A 129 -1.65 8.44 -12.90
CA VAL A 129 -1.29 8.15 -14.29
C VAL A 129 0.02 8.88 -14.64
N ARG A 130 0.13 10.17 -14.30
CA ARG A 130 1.33 10.96 -14.55
C ARG A 130 2.56 10.41 -13.82
N ALA A 131 2.43 10.05 -12.55
CA ALA A 131 3.51 9.42 -11.78
C ALA A 131 3.95 8.09 -12.41
N HIS A 132 2.99 7.25 -12.79
CA HIS A 132 3.26 5.92 -13.33
C HIS A 132 4.01 6.00 -14.67
N ARG A 133 3.79 7.04 -15.48
CA ARG A 133 4.53 7.24 -16.74
C ARG A 133 6.05 7.36 -16.57
N PHE A 134 6.52 7.83 -15.42
CA PHE A 134 7.95 7.88 -15.11
C PHE A 134 8.49 6.52 -14.70
N LEU A 135 7.72 5.75 -13.93
CA LEU A 135 8.14 4.45 -13.41
C LEU A 135 8.06 3.33 -14.46
N MET A 136 7.06 3.39 -15.33
CA MET A 136 6.71 2.27 -16.21
C MET A 136 7.88 1.81 -17.10
N PRO A 137 8.65 2.69 -17.78
CA PRO A 137 9.80 2.23 -18.58
C PRO A 137 10.82 1.43 -17.77
N VAL A 138 11.12 1.91 -16.56
CA VAL A 138 12.05 1.26 -15.62
C VAL A 138 11.50 -0.09 -15.21
N GLU A 139 10.25 -0.14 -14.76
CA GLU A 139 9.63 -1.38 -14.32
C GLU A 139 9.51 -2.43 -15.43
N ILE A 140 9.32 -2.01 -16.68
CA ILE A 140 9.25 -2.92 -17.83
C ILE A 140 10.61 -3.53 -18.11
N LYS A 141 11.66 -2.71 -18.16
CA LYS A 141 13.03 -3.17 -18.40
C LYS A 141 13.45 -4.21 -17.35
N TYR A 142 13.09 -4.01 -16.09
CA TYR A 142 13.60 -4.84 -14.99
C TYR A 142 12.69 -5.99 -14.55
N LEU A 143 11.38 -5.87 -14.72
CA LEU A 143 10.43 -6.92 -14.30
C LEU A 143 9.83 -7.67 -15.48
N GLY A 144 10.02 -7.15 -16.69
CA GLY A 144 9.35 -7.65 -17.88
C GLY A 144 7.83 -7.50 -17.81
N PRO A 145 7.11 -8.29 -18.63
CA PRO A 145 5.65 -8.25 -18.65
C PRO A 145 5.05 -8.77 -17.35
N TRP A 146 3.99 -8.13 -16.88
CA TRP A 146 3.24 -8.63 -15.73
C TRP A 146 2.60 -9.98 -16.05
N LYS A 147 2.69 -10.94 -15.13
CA LYS A 147 2.17 -12.30 -15.32
C LYS A 147 1.05 -12.60 -14.32
N ILE A 148 -0.11 -13.05 -14.79
CA ILE A 148 -1.17 -13.65 -13.97
C ILE A 148 -1.16 -15.15 -14.26
N MET A 149 -1.01 -15.97 -13.22
CA MET A 149 -0.90 -17.44 -13.35
C MET A 149 0.17 -17.87 -14.39
N GLY A 150 1.29 -17.16 -14.42
CA GLY A 150 2.40 -17.41 -15.35
C GLY A 150 2.20 -16.87 -16.77
N LYS A 151 0.99 -16.44 -17.15
CA LYS A 151 0.71 -15.89 -18.49
C LYS A 151 0.95 -14.38 -18.53
N PRO A 152 1.66 -13.85 -19.53
CA PRO A 152 1.83 -12.41 -19.69
C PRO A 152 0.47 -11.74 -19.92
N VAL A 153 0.24 -10.64 -19.22
CA VAL A 153 -0.94 -9.79 -19.34
C VAL A 153 -0.58 -8.60 -20.21
N SER A 154 -1.39 -8.23 -21.19
CA SER A 154 -1.09 -7.05 -22.01
C SER A 154 -1.01 -5.75 -21.18
N PRO A 155 -0.24 -4.74 -21.62
CA PRO A 155 -0.09 -3.47 -20.89
C PRO A 155 -1.43 -2.82 -20.54
N MET A 156 -2.37 -2.81 -21.49
CA MET A 156 -3.69 -2.20 -21.29
C MET A 156 -4.51 -2.90 -20.22
N ARG A 157 -4.48 -4.24 -20.17
CA ARG A 157 -5.19 -5.01 -19.14
C ARG A 157 -4.57 -4.80 -17.78
N PHE A 158 -3.23 -4.83 -17.69
CA PHE A 158 -2.52 -4.48 -16.46
C PHE A 158 -2.93 -3.09 -15.97
N TYR A 159 -2.92 -2.11 -16.86
CA TYR A 159 -3.23 -0.73 -16.54
C TYR A 159 -4.67 -0.55 -16.07
N ALA A 160 -5.64 -1.10 -16.81
CA ALA A 160 -7.06 -1.02 -16.47
C ALA A 160 -7.36 -1.68 -15.11
N LEU A 161 -6.76 -2.85 -14.83
CA LEU A 161 -6.95 -3.54 -13.55
C LEU A 161 -6.40 -2.72 -12.38
N ASN A 162 -5.19 -2.18 -12.50
CA ASN A 162 -4.57 -1.46 -11.40
C ASN A 162 -5.15 -0.05 -11.20
N LEU A 163 -5.56 0.62 -12.28
CA LEU A 163 -6.31 1.86 -12.20
C LEU A 163 -7.69 1.62 -11.55
N GLY A 164 -8.32 0.46 -11.83
CA GLY A 164 -9.54 0.02 -11.16
C GLY A 164 -9.35 -0.18 -9.66
N VAL A 165 -8.22 -0.76 -9.23
CA VAL A 165 -7.86 -0.85 -7.81
C VAL A 165 -7.71 0.53 -7.18
N SER A 166 -7.00 1.46 -7.83
CA SER A 166 -6.90 2.84 -7.34
C SER A 166 -8.28 3.50 -7.21
N PHE A 167 -9.13 3.34 -8.23
CA PHE A 167 -10.49 3.88 -8.23
C PHE A 167 -11.31 3.33 -7.05
N LEU A 168 -11.29 2.01 -6.82
CA LEU A 168 -11.99 1.38 -5.70
C LEU A 168 -11.43 1.83 -4.34
N GLY A 169 -10.11 1.96 -4.21
CA GLY A 169 -9.48 2.49 -3.00
C GLY A 169 -9.90 3.93 -2.71
N HIS A 170 -9.92 4.79 -3.72
CA HIS A 170 -10.40 6.16 -3.57
C HIS A 170 -11.89 6.22 -3.22
N LEU A 171 -12.72 5.38 -3.82
CA LEU A 171 -14.13 5.29 -3.46
C LEU A 171 -14.32 4.86 -2.00
N ASP A 172 -13.56 3.88 -1.53
CA ASP A 172 -13.60 3.38 -0.16
C ASP A 172 -13.32 4.49 0.86
N LEU A 173 -12.30 5.31 0.59
CA LEU A 173 -11.99 6.46 1.44
C LEU A 173 -13.13 7.49 1.47
N ALA A 174 -13.71 7.79 0.31
CA ALA A 174 -14.80 8.76 0.21
C ALA A 174 -16.06 8.26 0.88
N THR A 175 -16.44 7.00 0.69
CA THR A 175 -17.61 6.42 1.33
C THR A 175 -17.46 6.39 2.85
N ASN A 176 -16.26 6.21 3.39
CA ASN A 176 -15.99 6.34 4.83
C ASN A 176 -16.27 7.77 5.34
N GLY A 177 -15.87 8.81 4.60
CA GLY A 177 -16.16 10.21 4.95
C GLY A 177 -17.66 10.57 4.88
N ILE A 178 -18.32 10.09 3.82
CA ILE A 178 -19.77 10.26 3.61
C ILE A 178 -20.57 9.54 4.70
N PHE A 179 -20.16 8.32 5.05
CA PHE A 179 -20.74 7.53 6.15
C PHE A 179 -20.63 8.29 7.47
N MET A 180 -19.44 8.80 7.79
CA MET A 180 -19.18 9.58 8.99
C MET A 180 -20.06 10.83 9.07
N ALA A 181 -20.16 11.61 7.97
CA ALA A 181 -21.05 12.76 7.88
C ALA A 181 -22.51 12.42 8.24
N ARG A 182 -23.03 11.33 7.66
CA ARG A 182 -24.43 10.89 7.87
C ARG A 182 -24.68 10.50 9.30
N LEU A 183 -23.76 9.75 9.90
CA LEU A 183 -23.93 9.30 11.27
C LEU A 183 -23.96 10.49 12.24
N VAL A 184 -23.00 11.41 12.11
CA VAL A 184 -22.97 12.63 12.92
C VAL A 184 -24.25 13.43 12.76
N LYS A 185 -24.73 13.60 11.52
CA LYS A 185 -26.00 14.28 11.29
C LYS A 185 -27.18 13.53 11.88
N THR A 186 -27.23 12.20 11.74
CA THR A 186 -28.31 11.35 12.27
C THR A 186 -28.37 11.47 13.80
N ALA A 187 -27.22 11.51 14.49
CA ALA A 187 -27.16 11.74 15.93
C ALA A 187 -27.71 13.11 16.36
N GLN A 188 -27.67 14.12 15.48
CA GLN A 188 -28.31 15.42 15.72
C GLN A 188 -29.81 15.37 15.44
N CYS A 189 -30.26 14.52 14.50
CA CYS A 189 -31.67 14.37 14.13
C CYS A 189 -32.44 13.50 15.13
N SER A 190 -31.79 12.53 15.79
CA SER A 190 -32.44 11.54 16.66
C SER A 190 -31.68 11.33 17.97
N SER A 191 -32.35 11.55 19.11
CA SER A 191 -31.86 11.12 20.42
C SER A 191 -31.92 9.60 20.62
N ASP A 192 -32.69 8.89 19.80
CA ASP A 192 -32.96 7.46 20.00
C ASP A 192 -31.79 6.59 19.52
N LEU A 193 -30.91 7.13 18.67
CA LEU A 193 -29.76 6.41 18.14
C LEU A 193 -28.86 5.86 19.27
N ASP A 194 -28.50 6.69 20.23
CA ASP A 194 -27.65 6.29 21.36
C ASP A 194 -28.39 5.37 22.34
N GLN A 195 -29.71 5.51 22.48
CA GLN A 195 -30.51 4.61 23.30
C GLN A 195 -30.56 3.20 22.68
N LEU A 196 -30.80 3.11 21.38
CA LEU A 196 -30.79 1.85 20.63
C LEU A 196 -29.40 1.20 20.65
N TRP A 197 -28.34 2.00 20.50
CA TRP A 197 -26.97 1.51 20.63
C TRP A 197 -26.73 0.92 22.03
N SER A 198 -27.08 1.65 23.08
CA SER A 198 -26.90 1.21 24.47
C SER A 198 -27.64 -0.10 24.75
N ARG A 199 -28.89 -0.22 24.29
CA ARG A 199 -29.68 -1.47 24.39
C ARG A 199 -29.03 -2.62 23.61
N THR A 200 -28.58 -2.35 22.38
CA THR A 200 -27.91 -3.35 21.53
C THR A 200 -26.63 -3.86 22.17
N VAL A 201 -25.81 -2.97 22.75
CA VAL A 201 -24.57 -3.34 23.44
C VAL A 201 -24.85 -4.11 24.74
N ALA A 202 -25.86 -3.69 25.51
CA ALA A 202 -26.25 -4.36 26.76
C ALA A 202 -26.65 -5.83 26.55
N GLN A 203 -27.24 -6.15 25.39
CA GLN A 203 -27.60 -7.51 25.01
C GLN A 203 -26.48 -8.27 24.27
N SER A 204 -25.35 -7.62 23.98
CA SER A 204 -24.24 -8.23 23.23
C SER A 204 -23.20 -8.89 24.15
N ALA A 205 -22.31 -9.68 23.57
CA ALA A 205 -21.13 -10.20 24.27
C ALA A 205 -20.20 -9.08 24.79
N LEU A 206 -20.34 -7.84 24.28
CA LEU A 206 -19.56 -6.67 24.68
C LEU A 206 -20.16 -5.91 25.87
N ARG A 207 -21.18 -6.46 26.55
CA ARG A 207 -21.81 -5.83 27.73
C ARG A 207 -20.83 -5.42 28.84
N LEU A 208 -19.66 -6.06 28.91
CA LEU A 208 -18.61 -5.80 29.89
C LEU A 208 -17.66 -4.67 29.48
N LEU A 209 -17.69 -4.25 28.23
CA LEU A 209 -16.84 -3.15 27.76
C LEU A 209 -17.46 -1.81 28.18
N PRO A 210 -16.62 -0.81 28.55
CA PRO A 210 -17.07 0.56 28.78
C PRO A 210 -17.78 1.19 27.57
N SER A 211 -17.74 0.55 26.40
CA SER A 211 -18.51 0.94 25.22
C SER A 211 -20.02 0.99 25.45
N ALA A 212 -20.55 0.35 26.51
CA ALA A 212 -21.95 0.49 26.90
C ALA A 212 -22.33 1.92 27.33
N THR A 213 -21.36 2.73 27.78
CA THR A 213 -21.57 4.14 28.16
C THR A 213 -21.10 5.12 27.08
N THR A 214 -20.47 4.64 26.01
CA THR A 214 -19.92 5.48 24.95
C THR A 214 -20.91 5.57 23.78
N SER A 215 -21.23 6.80 23.35
CA SER A 215 -22.05 7.05 22.16
C SER A 215 -21.46 6.36 20.92
N ILE A 216 -22.33 5.82 20.06
CA ILE A 216 -21.91 5.22 18.78
C ILE A 216 -21.18 6.25 17.91
N THR A 217 -21.61 7.51 17.97
CA THR A 217 -20.99 8.60 17.23
C THR A 217 -19.53 8.77 17.63
N THR A 218 -19.23 8.75 18.94
CA THR A 218 -17.85 8.84 19.46
C THR A 218 -16.99 7.68 18.96
N LEU A 219 -17.53 6.46 18.94
CA LEU A 219 -16.78 5.30 18.45
C LEU A 219 -16.48 5.40 16.96
N VAL A 220 -17.41 5.91 16.15
CA VAL A 220 -17.19 6.13 14.72
C VAL A 220 -16.23 7.27 14.45
N VAL A 221 -16.33 8.39 15.18
CA VAL A 221 -15.33 9.47 15.11
C VAL A 221 -13.94 8.93 15.44
N ALA A 222 -13.81 8.19 16.54
CA ALA A 222 -12.53 7.61 16.95
C ALA A 222 -12.01 6.65 15.89
N GLY A 223 -12.85 5.73 15.40
CA GLY A 223 -12.52 4.82 14.32
C GLY A 223 -12.04 5.56 13.06
N TYR A 224 -12.69 6.67 12.71
CA TYR A 224 -12.32 7.51 11.57
C TYR A 224 -10.93 8.12 11.76
N LEU A 225 -10.67 8.70 12.94
CA LEU A 225 -9.36 9.26 13.28
C LEU A 225 -8.24 8.22 13.32
N LEU A 226 -8.54 6.94 13.54
CA LEU A 226 -7.56 5.86 13.47
C LEU A 226 -6.99 5.63 12.06
N MET A 227 -7.52 6.28 11.02
CA MET A 227 -6.93 6.29 9.69
C MET A 227 -5.74 7.27 9.58
N LEU A 228 -5.69 8.31 10.41
CA LEU A 228 -4.65 9.36 10.38
C LEU A 228 -3.21 8.85 10.59
N PRO A 229 -2.95 7.84 11.46
CA PRO A 229 -1.63 7.23 11.57
C PRO A 229 -1.05 6.75 10.22
N GLN A 230 -1.89 6.31 9.27
CA GLN A 230 -1.42 5.90 7.95
C GLN A 230 -0.81 7.07 7.17
N LEU A 231 -1.47 8.23 7.20
CA LEU A 231 -0.94 9.47 6.62
C LEU A 231 0.34 9.88 7.33
N ILE A 232 0.34 9.91 8.66
CA ILE A 232 1.52 10.32 9.44
C ILE A 232 2.72 9.44 9.09
N LEU A 233 2.56 8.11 9.08
CA LEU A 233 3.64 7.21 8.68
C LEU A 233 4.10 7.43 7.23
N ALA A 234 3.17 7.71 6.32
CA ALA A 234 3.52 8.00 4.93
C ALA A 234 4.25 9.33 4.76
N LEU A 235 3.92 10.36 5.52
CA LEU A 235 4.67 11.62 5.52
C LEU A 235 6.05 11.42 6.13
N LEU A 236 6.14 10.75 7.28
CA LEU A 236 7.41 10.51 7.98
C LEU A 236 8.38 9.63 7.19
N GLY A 237 7.89 8.65 6.43
CA GLY A 237 8.69 7.76 5.60
C GLY A 237 8.74 8.12 4.11
N GLY A 238 7.89 9.04 3.67
CA GLY A 238 7.72 9.41 2.27
C GLY A 238 8.24 10.78 1.93
N ILE A 239 8.37 11.71 2.88
CA ILE A 239 8.87 13.07 2.62
C ILE A 239 10.34 13.17 3.08
N PRO A 240 11.25 13.64 2.21
CA PRO A 240 12.64 13.86 2.58
C PRO A 240 12.75 15.09 3.50
N ARG A 241 13.79 15.14 4.33
CA ARG A 241 14.02 16.29 5.21
C ARG A 241 14.27 17.56 4.39
N TRP A 242 13.76 18.69 4.86
CA TRP A 242 13.83 19.98 4.16
C TRP A 242 15.22 20.37 3.66
N GLY A 243 16.27 20.11 4.45
CA GLY A 243 17.65 20.40 4.07
C GLY A 243 18.06 19.70 2.77
N GLU A 244 17.65 18.44 2.58
CA GLU A 244 18.01 17.66 1.39
C GLU A 244 17.26 18.11 0.14
N ILE A 245 16.01 18.57 0.30
CA ILE A 245 15.23 19.12 -0.81
C ILE A 245 15.94 20.36 -1.35
N ARG A 246 16.30 21.28 -0.45
CA ARG A 246 16.97 22.53 -0.81
C ARG A 246 18.32 22.29 -1.48
N ASP A 247 19.13 21.38 -0.94
CA ASP A 247 20.45 21.07 -1.49
C ASP A 247 20.34 20.47 -2.90
N ARG A 248 19.29 19.69 -3.17
CA ARG A 248 18.99 19.15 -4.51
C ARG A 248 18.46 20.21 -5.47
N GLU A 249 17.57 21.09 -5.03
CA GLU A 249 17.11 22.20 -5.87
C GLU A 249 18.27 23.10 -6.29
N LEU A 250 19.19 23.38 -5.37
CA LEU A 250 20.43 24.11 -5.65
C LEU A 250 21.30 23.36 -6.66
N MET A 251 21.51 22.05 -6.47
CA MET A 251 22.24 21.22 -7.44
C MET A 251 21.57 21.17 -8.82
N HIS A 252 20.24 21.15 -8.89
CA HIS A 252 19.50 21.19 -10.16
C HIS A 252 19.52 22.56 -10.83
N ALA A 253 19.52 23.64 -10.04
CA ALA A 253 19.62 25.00 -10.55
C ALA A 253 21.01 25.29 -11.14
N GLU A 254 22.07 24.78 -10.51
CA GLU A 254 23.46 24.91 -11.01
C GLU A 254 23.72 24.03 -12.25
N LYS A 255 23.06 22.86 -12.38
CA LYS A 255 23.31 21.88 -13.45
C LYS A 255 22.39 22.00 -14.68
N LYS A 256 21.81 23.18 -14.94
CA LYS A 256 20.99 23.41 -16.15
C LYS A 256 21.78 23.29 -17.47
N GLU A 257 23.10 23.31 -17.42
CA GLU A 257 23.99 23.10 -18.58
C GLU A 257 24.70 21.75 -18.46
N GLY A 258 24.20 20.71 -19.16
CA GLY A 258 24.91 19.43 -19.32
C GLY A 258 24.65 18.37 -18.24
N TRP A 259 23.47 17.73 -18.29
CA TRP A 259 23.13 16.60 -17.40
C TRP A 259 23.96 15.31 -17.63
N PHE A 260 24.84 15.27 -18.63
CA PHE A 260 25.45 14.03 -19.13
C PHE A 260 26.96 13.87 -18.89
N ASP A 261 27.70 14.90 -18.48
CA ASP A 261 29.18 14.86 -18.44
C ASP A 261 29.81 14.82 -17.03
N LEU A 262 29.03 14.61 -15.97
CA LEU A 262 29.59 14.57 -14.62
C LEU A 262 30.08 13.18 -14.23
N ASP A 263 31.28 13.18 -13.65
CA ASP A 263 31.96 12.03 -13.05
C ASP A 263 31.04 11.35 -12.02
N TRP A 264 30.43 10.26 -12.50
CA TRP A 264 29.26 9.62 -11.91
C TRP A 264 29.59 8.87 -10.61
N GLU A 265 30.86 8.47 -10.44
CA GLU A 265 31.30 7.64 -9.32
C GLU A 265 31.32 8.40 -7.99
N GLU A 266 31.75 9.66 -7.98
CA GLU A 266 31.84 10.46 -6.74
C GLU A 266 30.45 10.85 -6.21
N HIS A 267 29.49 11.04 -7.11
CA HIS A 267 28.14 11.47 -6.75
C HIS A 267 27.22 10.32 -6.36
N ARG A 268 27.44 9.09 -6.84
CA ARG A 268 26.58 7.92 -6.55
C ARG A 268 26.25 7.79 -5.05
N SER A 269 27.26 7.94 -4.17
CA SER A 269 27.06 7.83 -2.71
C SER A 269 26.08 8.85 -2.09
N LYS A 270 25.87 10.01 -2.73
CA LYS A 270 24.98 11.09 -2.25
C LYS A 270 23.56 11.02 -2.83
N TRP A 271 23.36 10.33 -3.95
CA TRP A 271 22.05 10.25 -4.61
C TRP A 271 21.22 9.02 -4.20
N ASP A 272 21.84 8.01 -3.59
CA ASP A 272 21.20 6.69 -3.38
C ASP A 272 20.22 6.61 -2.21
N ALA A 273 20.28 7.54 -1.25
CA ALA A 273 19.35 7.56 -0.13
C ALA A 273 19.06 8.97 0.36
N MET A 274 17.77 9.30 0.50
CA MET A 274 17.32 10.50 1.17
C MET A 274 17.05 10.20 2.63
N HIS A 275 17.43 11.11 3.53
CA HIS A 275 17.03 11.04 4.92
C HIS A 275 15.58 11.52 5.07
N THR A 276 14.74 10.60 5.50
CA THR A 276 13.37 10.85 5.97
C THR A 276 13.37 10.96 7.50
N SER A 277 12.19 11.13 8.10
CA SER A 277 12.07 11.05 9.56
C SER A 277 12.34 9.65 10.10
N PHE A 278 12.17 8.60 9.29
CA PHE A 278 12.52 7.21 9.64
C PHE A 278 13.97 6.83 9.32
N GLY A 279 14.80 7.78 8.89
CA GLY A 279 16.19 7.56 8.51
C GLY A 279 16.34 7.48 6.99
N LYS A 280 17.43 6.85 6.54
CA LYS A 280 17.73 6.70 5.11
C LYS A 280 16.66 5.86 4.42
N SER A 281 16.01 6.43 3.41
CA SER A 281 15.08 5.76 2.52
C SER A 281 15.50 6.04 1.08
N ASP A 282 15.32 5.04 0.23
CA ASP A 282 15.43 5.23 -1.22
C ASP A 282 14.18 5.92 -1.77
N GLY A 283 14.30 6.50 -2.97
CA GLY A 283 13.20 7.19 -3.64
C GLY A 283 11.99 6.26 -3.86
N HIS A 284 12.26 4.98 -4.08
CA HIS A 284 11.23 3.95 -4.23
C HIS A 284 10.43 3.68 -2.95
N GLY A 285 11.11 3.53 -1.81
CA GLY A 285 10.49 3.31 -0.50
C GLY A 285 9.65 4.50 -0.06
N MET A 286 10.11 5.71 -0.38
CA MET A 286 9.37 6.95 -0.19
C MET A 286 8.10 6.97 -1.05
N LEU A 287 8.23 6.65 -2.34
CA LEU A 287 7.12 6.55 -3.28
C LEU A 287 6.06 5.54 -2.81
N LEU A 288 6.49 4.34 -2.40
CA LEU A 288 5.59 3.31 -1.89
C LEU A 288 4.89 3.76 -0.59
N ALA A 289 5.55 4.56 0.26
CA ALA A 289 4.93 5.14 1.46
C ALA A 289 3.73 6.01 1.12
N LEU A 290 3.95 6.96 0.22
CA LEU A 290 2.91 7.88 -0.24
C LEU A 290 1.82 7.16 -1.03
N ALA A 291 2.18 6.23 -1.90
CA ALA A 291 1.21 5.47 -2.70
C ALA A 291 0.28 4.63 -1.82
N SER A 292 0.82 4.00 -0.78
CA SER A 292 0.02 3.19 0.15
C SER A 292 -1.02 4.04 0.89
N SER A 293 -0.62 5.20 1.40
CA SER A 293 -1.53 6.10 2.14
C SER A 293 -2.59 6.75 1.24
N ALA A 294 -2.23 7.06 0.00
CA ALA A 294 -3.14 7.57 -1.01
C ALA A 294 -4.05 6.51 -1.64
N ARG A 295 -3.90 5.21 -1.31
CA ARG A 295 -4.57 4.08 -1.99
C ARG A 295 -4.30 4.06 -3.51
N ALA A 296 -3.11 4.51 -3.92
CA ALA A 296 -2.67 4.54 -5.31
C ALA A 296 -2.21 3.15 -5.79
N GLY A 297 -3.17 2.25 -5.99
CA GLY A 297 -2.96 0.86 -6.42
C GLY A 297 -2.13 0.73 -7.71
N LEU A 298 -2.28 1.67 -8.64
CA LEU A 298 -1.48 1.75 -9.87
C LEU A 298 0.03 1.75 -9.61
N LEU A 299 0.46 2.50 -8.60
CA LEU A 299 1.88 2.65 -8.25
C LEU A 299 2.34 1.58 -7.26
N GLY A 300 1.45 1.12 -6.36
CA GLY A 300 1.81 0.15 -5.32
C GLY A 300 2.08 -1.28 -5.83
N THR A 301 1.32 -1.74 -6.83
CA THR A 301 1.34 -3.16 -7.24
C THR A 301 2.67 -3.58 -7.87
N ARG A 302 3.22 -2.79 -8.80
CA ARG A 302 4.52 -3.10 -9.42
C ARG A 302 5.70 -2.67 -8.56
N SER A 303 5.54 -1.64 -7.73
CA SER A 303 6.58 -1.21 -6.80
C SER A 303 7.05 -2.34 -5.88
N THR A 304 6.11 -3.13 -5.35
CA THR A 304 6.43 -4.32 -4.54
C THR A 304 7.18 -5.38 -5.35
N ALA A 305 6.71 -5.65 -6.57
CA ALA A 305 7.36 -6.59 -7.48
C ALA A 305 8.76 -6.13 -7.86
N PHE A 306 9.00 -4.81 -7.95
CA PHE A 306 10.31 -4.23 -8.17
C PHE A 306 11.24 -4.46 -6.98
N THR A 307 10.83 -4.09 -5.76
CA THR A 307 11.64 -4.32 -4.55
C THR A 307 12.04 -5.79 -4.41
N ILE A 308 11.14 -6.67 -4.82
CA ILE A 308 11.44 -8.08 -5.02
C ILE A 308 12.48 -8.17 -6.15
N GLY A 309 12.12 -8.00 -7.43
CA GLY A 309 13.00 -8.17 -8.59
C GLY A 309 14.42 -7.59 -8.49
N SER A 310 14.59 -6.34 -8.05
CA SER A 310 15.91 -5.73 -7.91
C SER A 310 16.83 -6.50 -6.95
N SER A 311 16.28 -7.18 -5.94
CA SER A 311 17.07 -8.03 -5.05
C SER A 311 17.64 -9.31 -5.69
N THR A 312 17.36 -9.64 -6.96
CA THR A 312 18.01 -10.79 -7.64
C THR A 312 19.26 -10.42 -8.42
N GLY A 313 19.62 -9.14 -8.54
CA GLY A 313 20.85 -8.76 -9.23
C GLY A 313 22.12 -9.19 -8.47
N TYR A 314 23.13 -9.68 -9.20
CA TYR A 314 24.40 -10.22 -8.67
C TYR A 314 25.09 -9.25 -7.68
N GLY A 315 25.07 -7.94 -7.96
CA GLY A 315 25.63 -6.91 -7.08
C GLY A 315 24.97 -6.86 -5.70
N HIS A 316 23.69 -7.19 -5.57
CA HIS A 316 22.98 -7.14 -4.28
C HIS A 316 23.27 -8.33 -3.36
N TYR A 317 23.95 -9.38 -3.84
CA TYR A 317 24.36 -10.51 -3.00
C TYR A 317 25.55 -10.15 -2.11
N VAL A 318 26.40 -9.24 -2.57
CA VAL A 318 27.67 -8.91 -1.92
C VAL A 318 27.49 -7.88 -0.80
N TYR A 319 26.69 -6.83 -1.02
CA TYR A 319 26.64 -5.72 -0.06
C TYR A 319 25.63 -5.93 1.10
N PRO A 320 26.05 -5.76 2.36
CA PRO A 320 25.18 -5.91 3.54
C PRO A 320 24.09 -4.84 3.65
N GLU A 321 24.32 -3.64 3.12
CA GLU A 321 23.39 -2.50 3.19
C GLU A 321 22.04 -2.79 2.53
N TYR A 322 22.04 -3.45 1.38
CA TYR A 322 20.79 -3.85 0.70
C TYR A 322 19.96 -4.84 1.52
N ARG A 323 20.59 -5.67 2.35
CA ARG A 323 19.86 -6.62 3.22
C ARG A 323 19.14 -5.88 4.34
N ALA A 324 19.83 -4.92 4.95
CA ALA A 324 19.21 -4.05 5.95
C ALA A 324 18.02 -3.29 5.34
N SER A 325 18.19 -2.79 4.10
CA SER A 325 17.10 -2.14 3.35
C SER A 325 15.91 -3.09 3.09
N MET A 326 16.15 -4.34 2.64
CA MET A 326 15.05 -5.31 2.45
C MET A 326 14.29 -5.62 3.74
N VAL A 327 14.99 -5.85 4.85
CA VAL A 327 14.35 -6.11 6.15
C VAL A 327 13.57 -4.88 6.63
N SER A 328 14.11 -3.68 6.40
CA SER A 328 13.41 -2.41 6.66
C SER A 328 12.15 -2.26 5.80
N GLY A 329 12.23 -2.61 4.51
CA GLY A 329 11.09 -2.66 3.59
C GLY A 329 10.02 -3.64 4.03
N MET A 330 10.39 -4.86 4.42
CA MET A 330 9.47 -5.87 4.97
C MET A 330 8.79 -5.38 6.26
N ARG A 331 9.56 -4.75 7.16
CA ARG A 331 9.01 -4.14 8.39
C ARG A 331 7.99 -3.06 8.04
N THR A 332 8.31 -2.21 7.09
CA THR A 332 7.45 -1.11 6.67
C THR A 332 6.16 -1.64 6.03
N ILE A 333 6.25 -2.64 5.15
CA ILE A 333 5.09 -3.33 4.56
C ILE A 333 4.21 -3.97 5.65
N ALA A 334 4.82 -4.67 6.62
CA ALA A 334 4.10 -5.31 7.71
C ALA A 334 3.40 -4.29 8.64
N LEU A 335 4.07 -3.18 8.97
CA LEU A 335 3.48 -2.10 9.78
C LEU A 335 2.33 -1.39 9.06
N ARG A 336 2.48 -1.13 7.76
CA ARG A 336 1.38 -0.58 6.94
C ARG A 336 0.20 -1.55 6.87
N GLY A 337 0.48 -2.84 6.64
CA GLY A 337 -0.52 -3.89 6.69
C GLY A 337 -1.25 -3.89 8.03
N LEU A 338 -0.53 -3.87 9.16
CA LEU A 338 -1.10 -3.81 10.50
C LEU A 338 -2.09 -2.65 10.66
N LEU A 339 -1.69 -1.43 10.28
CA LEU A 339 -2.57 -0.26 10.37
C LEU A 339 -3.79 -0.39 9.45
N ASN A 340 -3.59 -0.81 8.21
CA ASN A 340 -4.68 -0.93 7.24
C ASN A 340 -5.66 -2.05 7.61
N PHE A 341 -5.18 -3.17 8.16
CA PHE A 341 -6.03 -4.31 8.49
C PHE A 341 -6.81 -4.08 9.79
N LEU A 342 -6.11 -3.70 10.86
CA LEU A 342 -6.74 -3.59 12.18
C LEU A 342 -7.51 -2.28 12.34
N LEU A 343 -6.88 -1.15 12.02
CA LEU A 343 -7.47 0.15 12.34
C LEU A 343 -8.53 0.57 11.34
N GLU A 344 -8.29 0.30 10.06
CA GLU A 344 -9.25 0.64 9.01
C GLU A 344 -10.17 -0.55 8.71
N GLY A 345 -9.65 -1.62 8.11
CA GLY A 345 -10.50 -2.68 7.55
C GLY A 345 -11.32 -3.45 8.58
N SER A 346 -10.84 -3.59 9.82
CA SER A 346 -11.58 -4.32 10.86
C SER A 346 -12.56 -3.43 11.59
N VAL A 347 -12.09 -2.27 12.09
CA VAL A 347 -12.89 -1.38 12.92
C VAL A 347 -13.96 -0.66 12.08
N GLN A 348 -13.59 -0.08 10.92
CA GLN A 348 -14.53 0.70 10.11
C GLN A 348 -15.68 -0.15 9.59
N VAL A 349 -15.40 -1.32 9.03
CA VAL A 349 -16.43 -2.20 8.47
C VAL A 349 -17.42 -2.61 9.56
N ASN A 350 -16.93 -2.98 10.74
CA ASN A 350 -17.80 -3.35 11.85
C ASN A 350 -18.67 -2.20 12.33
N LEU A 351 -18.14 -0.98 12.35
CA LEU A 351 -18.89 0.22 12.70
C LEU A 351 -19.92 0.59 11.63
N GLN A 352 -19.59 0.46 10.35
CA GLN A 352 -20.51 0.68 9.22
C GLN A 352 -21.70 -0.28 9.28
N VAL A 353 -21.42 -1.58 9.42
CA VAL A 353 -22.47 -2.60 9.48
C VAL A 353 -23.33 -2.43 10.74
N SER A 354 -22.71 -2.08 11.88
CA SER A 354 -23.46 -1.79 13.12
C SER A 354 -24.35 -0.55 12.98
N THR A 355 -23.86 0.48 12.32
CA THR A 355 -24.64 1.70 12.06
C THR A 355 -25.77 1.43 11.09
N LEU A 356 -25.55 0.65 10.03
CA LEU A 356 -26.60 0.19 9.12
C LEU A 356 -27.72 -0.53 9.88
N ALA A 357 -27.37 -1.38 10.84
CA ALA A 357 -28.33 -2.05 11.71
C ALA A 357 -29.17 -1.07 12.54
N LEU A 358 -28.52 -0.09 13.18
CA LEU A 358 -29.20 0.94 13.98
C LEU A 358 -30.11 1.83 13.13
N VAL A 359 -29.64 2.25 11.96
CA VAL A 359 -30.39 3.08 11.00
C VAL A 359 -31.65 2.35 10.53
N ARG A 360 -31.54 1.04 10.24
CA ARG A 360 -32.69 0.20 9.90
C ARG A 360 -33.67 0.06 11.07
N ALA A 361 -33.17 -0.10 12.29
CA ALA A 361 -33.99 -0.20 13.49
C ALA A 361 -34.75 1.10 13.78
N LEU A 362 -34.07 2.26 13.65
CA LEU A 362 -34.66 3.60 13.77
C LEU A 362 -35.79 3.83 12.77
N SER A 363 -35.66 3.25 11.58
CA SER A 363 -36.67 3.36 10.51
C SER A 363 -37.74 2.28 10.57
N HIS A 364 -37.91 1.62 11.72
CA HIS A 364 -38.88 0.55 11.93
C HIS A 364 -38.80 -0.57 10.87
N GLY A 365 -37.58 -0.95 10.48
CA GLY A 365 -37.34 -2.06 9.54
C GLY A 365 -37.42 -1.69 8.06
N ALA A 366 -37.39 -0.39 7.71
CA ALA A 366 -37.28 0.08 6.33
C ALA A 366 -36.12 -0.60 5.56
N PRO A 367 -36.16 -0.60 4.20
CA PRO A 367 -35.11 -1.20 3.40
C PRO A 367 -33.71 -0.67 3.80
N PRO A 368 -32.68 -1.55 3.79
CA PRO A 368 -31.35 -1.15 4.20
C PRO A 368 -30.79 -0.06 3.28
N ASP A 369 -30.07 0.89 3.87
CA ASP A 369 -29.41 1.96 3.14
C ASP A 369 -28.39 1.39 2.15
N SER A 370 -28.65 1.56 0.86
CA SER A 370 -27.84 0.99 -0.22
C SER A 370 -26.42 1.54 -0.23
N LEU A 371 -26.24 2.83 0.11
CA LEU A 371 -24.93 3.47 0.13
C LEU A 371 -24.02 2.90 1.23
N THR A 372 -24.53 2.78 2.46
CA THR A 372 -23.78 2.18 3.58
C THR A 372 -23.52 0.70 3.34
N THR A 373 -24.48 -0.01 2.73
CA THR A 373 -24.29 -1.41 2.32
C THR A 373 -23.15 -1.55 1.31
N MET A 374 -23.14 -0.72 0.27
CA MET A 374 -22.07 -0.72 -0.74
C MET A 374 -20.72 -0.31 -0.16
N SER A 375 -20.69 0.68 0.76
CA SER A 375 -19.49 1.06 1.49
C SER A 375 -18.92 -0.13 2.27
N ALA A 376 -19.76 -0.84 3.03
CA ALA A 376 -19.32 -2.00 3.82
C ALA A 376 -18.78 -3.14 2.93
N LEU A 377 -19.43 -3.41 1.80
CA LEU A 377 -18.96 -4.40 0.82
C LEU A 377 -17.63 -4.00 0.18
N LEU A 378 -17.48 -2.72 -0.15
CA LEU A 378 -16.25 -2.17 -0.72
C LEU A 378 -15.09 -2.29 0.27
N SER A 379 -15.29 -1.87 1.52
CA SER A 379 -14.29 -1.97 2.58
C SER A 379 -13.91 -3.42 2.90
N LEU A 380 -14.87 -4.37 2.87
CA LEU A 380 -14.59 -5.81 2.97
C LEU A 380 -13.71 -6.31 1.82
N GLY A 381 -14.03 -5.91 0.58
CA GLY A 381 -13.25 -6.26 -0.60
C GLY A 381 -11.82 -5.70 -0.55
N MET A 382 -11.68 -4.42 -0.18
CA MET A 382 -10.39 -3.76 -0.04
C MET A 382 -9.54 -4.36 1.08
N LEU A 383 -10.13 -4.76 2.21
CA LEU A 383 -9.43 -5.49 3.26
C LEU A 383 -8.88 -6.83 2.74
N ALA A 384 -9.71 -7.63 2.07
CA ALA A 384 -9.28 -8.91 1.51
C ALA A 384 -8.15 -8.74 0.49
N TYR A 385 -8.27 -7.75 -0.40
CA TYR A 385 -7.22 -7.38 -1.34
C TYR A 385 -5.92 -6.99 -0.64
N ASN A 386 -5.98 -6.09 0.35
CA ASN A 386 -4.80 -5.61 1.06
C ASN A 386 -4.08 -6.74 1.83
N VAL A 387 -4.83 -7.65 2.47
CA VAL A 387 -4.27 -8.83 3.15
C VAL A 387 -3.56 -9.74 2.14
N ALA A 388 -4.19 -10.02 1.00
CA ALA A 388 -3.63 -10.87 -0.04
C ALA A 388 -2.34 -10.28 -0.64
N VAL A 389 -2.35 -9.01 -1.04
CA VAL A 389 -1.19 -8.34 -1.64
C VAL A 389 -0.03 -8.26 -0.65
N THR A 390 -0.28 -7.86 0.59
CA THR A 390 0.75 -7.79 1.64
C THR A 390 1.32 -9.17 1.96
N GLY A 391 0.47 -10.19 2.07
CA GLY A 391 0.91 -11.56 2.31
C GLY A 391 1.76 -12.12 1.18
N LEU A 392 1.37 -11.86 -0.08
CA LEU A 392 2.16 -12.23 -1.25
C LEU A 392 3.50 -11.50 -1.32
N ALA A 393 3.53 -10.22 -0.97
CA ALA A 393 4.75 -9.43 -0.88
C ALA A 393 5.74 -10.04 0.12
N LEU A 394 5.29 -10.26 1.37
CA LEU A 394 6.10 -10.85 2.43
C LEU A 394 6.53 -12.28 2.06
N LYS A 395 5.63 -13.09 1.49
CA LYS A 395 5.94 -14.45 1.02
C LYS A 395 7.04 -14.46 -0.03
N LYS A 396 7.05 -13.50 -0.97
CA LYS A 396 8.09 -13.43 -2.01
C LYS A 396 9.42 -12.87 -1.49
N MET A 397 9.40 -11.94 -0.55
CA MET A 397 10.62 -11.36 0.05
C MET A 397 11.31 -12.34 1.03
N THR A 398 10.54 -13.19 1.71
CA THR A 398 11.05 -14.07 2.79
C THR A 398 12.11 -15.08 2.34
N PRO A 399 11.90 -15.90 1.29
CA PRO A 399 12.93 -16.83 0.82
C PRO A 399 14.21 -16.12 0.42
N ARG A 400 14.14 -14.88 -0.06
CA ARG A 400 15.31 -14.12 -0.50
C ARG A 400 16.15 -13.68 0.68
N VAL A 401 15.52 -13.19 1.74
CA VAL A 401 16.21 -12.92 3.01
C VAL A 401 16.74 -14.22 3.62
N TRP A 402 15.95 -15.31 3.58
CA TRP A 402 16.30 -16.58 4.21
C TRP A 402 17.44 -17.34 3.52
N CYS A 403 17.39 -17.49 2.20
CA CYS A 403 18.44 -18.13 1.40
C CYS A 403 19.77 -17.40 1.58
N ARG A 404 19.74 -16.06 1.63
CA ARG A 404 20.93 -15.24 1.91
C ARG A 404 21.50 -15.52 3.30
N LEU A 405 20.67 -15.64 4.33
CA LEU A 405 21.12 -16.00 5.68
C LEU A 405 21.72 -17.42 5.77
N ARG A 406 21.30 -18.36 4.90
CA ARG A 406 21.90 -19.70 4.82
C ARG A 406 23.23 -19.71 4.07
N TYR A 407 23.29 -19.03 2.93
CA TYR A 407 24.49 -18.95 2.10
C TYR A 407 25.68 -18.34 2.85
N TYR A 408 25.45 -17.29 3.64
CA TYR A 408 26.49 -16.70 4.47
C TYR A 408 27.04 -17.66 5.52
N ARG A 409 26.17 -18.46 6.15
CA ARG A 409 26.62 -19.47 7.09
C ARG A 409 27.54 -20.50 6.42
N SER A 410 27.22 -20.92 5.20
CA SER A 410 28.09 -21.84 4.45
C SER A 410 29.40 -21.21 3.98
N LEU A 411 29.46 -19.89 3.75
CA LEU A 411 30.71 -19.19 3.42
C LEU A 411 31.56 -18.93 4.67
N LEU A 412 30.92 -18.59 5.80
CA LEU A 412 31.53 -18.46 7.12
C LEU A 412 32.31 -19.72 7.49
N ASP A 413 31.77 -20.89 7.20
CA ASP A 413 32.42 -22.18 7.46
C ASP A 413 33.66 -22.44 6.56
N VAL A 414 33.82 -21.70 5.46
CA VAL A 414 34.91 -21.89 4.46
C VAL A 414 36.02 -20.82 4.58
N GLU A 415 35.71 -19.60 5.04
CA GLU A 415 36.62 -18.43 4.98
C GLU A 415 37.32 -18.06 6.31
N VAL A 416 37.27 -18.90 7.35
CA VAL A 416 37.99 -18.68 8.64
C VAL A 416 39.52 -18.46 8.48
N GLY A 417 40.09 -18.61 7.27
CA GLY A 417 41.49 -18.31 6.97
C GLY A 417 41.85 -16.87 6.54
N ASN A 418 40.93 -16.06 5.99
CA ASN A 418 41.34 -14.90 5.15
C ASN A 418 40.83 -13.49 5.57
N GLY A 419 40.39 -13.29 6.80
CA GLY A 419 40.28 -11.93 7.37
C GLY A 419 39.17 -11.01 6.83
N CYS A 420 38.18 -11.53 6.10
CA CYS A 420 36.94 -10.79 5.82
C CYS A 420 36.16 -10.55 7.12
N VAL A 421 35.59 -9.35 7.29
CA VAL A 421 34.74 -9.00 8.44
C VAL A 421 33.46 -9.82 8.37
N LEU A 422 33.42 -10.88 9.16
CA LEU A 422 32.30 -11.82 9.25
C LEU A 422 31.17 -11.19 10.09
N ASP A 423 29.94 -11.19 9.55
CA ASP A 423 28.73 -10.96 10.37
C ASP A 423 28.78 -11.99 11.52
N SER A 424 28.72 -11.54 12.77
CA SER A 424 28.72 -12.44 13.91
C SER A 424 27.50 -13.38 13.87
N ASP A 425 27.62 -14.59 14.44
CA ASP A 425 26.47 -15.51 14.57
C ASP A 425 25.25 -14.83 15.24
N GLU A 426 25.52 -13.88 16.13
CA GLU A 426 24.52 -13.04 16.79
C GLU A 426 23.71 -12.19 15.81
N GLU A 427 24.34 -11.62 14.77
CA GLU A 427 23.63 -10.86 13.74
C GLU A 427 22.70 -11.74 12.90
N VAL A 428 23.15 -12.92 12.52
CA VAL A 428 22.34 -13.89 11.77
C VAL A 428 21.12 -14.31 12.59
N GLN A 429 21.32 -14.62 13.87
CA GLN A 429 20.22 -14.95 14.79
C GLN A 429 19.26 -13.78 14.97
N THR A 430 19.78 -12.56 15.17
CA THR A 430 18.98 -11.34 15.32
C THR A 430 18.11 -11.10 14.08
N ARG A 431 18.65 -11.29 12.87
CA ARG A 431 17.90 -11.12 11.62
C ARG A 431 16.83 -12.20 11.45
N ARG A 432 17.11 -13.46 11.80
CA ARG A 432 16.09 -14.52 11.81
C ARG A 432 14.96 -14.21 12.79
N TYR A 433 15.30 -13.80 14.01
CA TYR A 433 14.32 -13.40 15.02
C TYR A 433 13.45 -12.24 14.53
N ARG A 434 14.04 -11.21 13.90
CA ARG A 434 13.29 -10.10 13.29
C ARG A 434 12.31 -10.60 12.22
N LEU A 435 12.74 -11.49 11.33
CA LEU A 435 11.89 -12.02 10.26
C LEU A 435 10.72 -12.85 10.82
N VAL A 436 10.98 -13.72 11.81
CA VAL A 436 9.94 -14.50 12.49
C VAL A 436 8.95 -13.58 13.19
N LYS A 437 9.46 -12.55 13.89
CA LYS A 437 8.62 -11.52 14.54
C LYS A 437 7.73 -10.79 13.54
N LEU A 438 8.25 -10.43 12.36
CA LEU A 438 7.45 -9.77 11.31
C LEU A 438 6.33 -10.67 10.79
N TRP A 439 6.59 -11.95 10.56
CA TRP A 439 5.56 -12.91 10.17
C TRP A 439 4.54 -13.17 11.27
N ALA A 440 4.97 -13.20 12.54
CA ALA A 440 4.05 -13.33 13.66
C ALA A 440 3.12 -12.11 13.75
N ILE A 441 3.66 -10.89 13.65
CA ILE A 441 2.87 -9.65 13.63
C ILE A 441 1.89 -9.66 12.46
N PHE A 442 2.35 -9.96 11.25
CA PHE A 442 1.49 -10.07 10.07
C PHE A 442 0.41 -11.15 10.25
N GLY A 443 0.78 -12.36 10.65
CA GLY A 443 -0.13 -13.50 10.79
C GLY A 443 -1.21 -13.27 11.86
N VAL A 444 -0.84 -12.70 13.02
CA VAL A 444 -1.80 -12.34 14.07
C VAL A 444 -2.72 -11.22 13.59
N SER A 445 -2.17 -10.16 13.00
CA SER A 445 -2.99 -9.03 12.52
C SER A 445 -3.94 -9.43 11.38
N ALA A 446 -3.47 -10.21 10.40
CA ALA A 446 -4.28 -10.71 9.30
C ALA A 446 -5.38 -11.65 9.81
N SER A 447 -5.05 -12.60 10.69
CA SER A 447 -6.04 -13.52 11.27
C SER A 447 -7.12 -12.78 12.05
N LEU A 448 -6.73 -11.86 12.92
CA LEU A 448 -7.67 -11.04 13.69
C LEU A 448 -8.56 -10.21 12.75
N SER A 449 -7.97 -9.61 11.73
CA SER A 449 -8.72 -8.77 10.79
C SER A 449 -9.69 -9.55 9.93
N LEU A 450 -9.27 -10.72 9.42
CA LEU A 450 -10.14 -11.62 8.66
C LEU A 450 -11.26 -12.19 9.54
N GLY A 451 -11.00 -12.50 10.81
CA GLY A 451 -12.02 -12.91 11.76
C GLY A 451 -13.06 -11.81 11.99
N MET A 452 -12.60 -10.57 12.22
CA MET A 452 -13.48 -9.40 12.37
C MET A 452 -14.25 -9.07 11.09
N ALA A 453 -13.66 -9.27 9.92
CA ALA A 453 -14.30 -9.10 8.62
C ALA A 453 -15.37 -10.17 8.37
N ALA A 454 -15.10 -11.42 8.70
CA ALA A 454 -16.07 -12.51 8.62
C ALA A 454 -17.26 -12.24 9.55
N TYR A 455 -17.00 -11.78 10.78
CA TYR A 455 -18.05 -11.36 11.69
C TYR A 455 -18.89 -10.21 11.11
N ALA A 456 -18.25 -9.18 10.54
CA ALA A 456 -18.96 -8.07 9.91
C ALA A 456 -19.79 -8.51 8.69
N ALA A 457 -19.27 -9.44 7.87
CA ALA A 457 -19.98 -9.99 6.72
C ALA A 457 -21.22 -10.80 7.14
N VAL A 458 -21.09 -11.68 8.15
CA VAL A 458 -22.23 -12.41 8.73
C VAL A 458 -23.26 -11.44 9.30
N LYS A 459 -22.80 -10.42 10.03
CA LYS A 459 -23.67 -9.38 10.58
C LYS A 459 -24.38 -8.62 9.45
N LEU A 460 -23.69 -8.26 8.37
CA LEU A 460 -24.28 -7.57 7.22
C LEU A 460 -25.40 -8.41 6.59
N VAL A 461 -25.15 -9.70 6.36
CA VAL A 461 -26.18 -10.63 5.86
C VAL A 461 -27.37 -10.69 6.81
N ALA A 462 -27.13 -10.79 8.12
CA ALA A 462 -28.20 -10.84 9.10
C ALA A 462 -29.03 -9.54 9.13
N VAL A 463 -28.37 -8.38 9.09
CA VAL A 463 -28.99 -7.04 9.07
C VAL A 463 -29.84 -6.85 7.82
N VAL A 464 -29.38 -7.33 6.66
CA VAL A 464 -30.05 -7.10 5.37
C VAL A 464 -31.19 -8.09 5.15
N PHE A 465 -30.99 -9.38 5.47
CA PHE A 465 -31.87 -10.46 5.03
C PHE A 465 -32.56 -11.26 6.13
N VAL A 466 -32.02 -11.30 7.36
CA VAL A 466 -32.49 -12.25 8.39
C VAL A 466 -33.32 -11.57 9.46
N CYS A 467 -32.82 -10.48 10.05
CA CYS A 467 -33.49 -9.82 11.17
C CYS A 467 -34.44 -8.73 10.65
N PRO A 468 -35.75 -8.79 10.96
CA PRO A 468 -36.73 -7.80 10.46
C PRO A 468 -36.38 -6.35 10.83
N MET A 469 -35.94 -6.14 12.07
CA MET A 469 -35.50 -4.83 12.59
C MET A 469 -34.04 -4.51 12.26
N GLY A 470 -33.32 -5.41 11.58
CA GLY A 470 -31.90 -5.26 11.26
C GLY A 470 -30.94 -5.46 12.43
N LEU A 471 -31.40 -5.50 13.69
CA LEU A 471 -30.50 -5.68 14.84
C LEU A 471 -30.08 -7.14 15.02
N TRP A 472 -28.78 -7.40 14.95
CA TRP A 472 -28.19 -8.72 15.15
C TRP A 472 -26.93 -8.63 16.01
N ASN A 473 -26.76 -9.62 16.89
CA ASN A 473 -25.56 -9.86 17.68
C ASN A 473 -25.22 -11.36 17.68
N LEU A 474 -24.17 -11.77 18.43
CA LEU A 474 -23.75 -13.18 18.48
C LEU A 474 -24.81 -14.14 19.08
N SER A 475 -25.80 -13.63 19.80
CA SER A 475 -26.94 -14.43 20.31
C SER A 475 -28.12 -14.51 19.33
N GLY A 476 -28.07 -13.82 18.19
CA GLY A 476 -29.13 -13.82 17.17
C GLY A 476 -29.73 -12.44 16.93
N CYS A 477 -30.98 -12.42 16.46
CA CYS A 477 -31.72 -11.17 16.26
C CYS A 477 -32.13 -10.56 17.61
N VAL A 478 -31.88 -9.28 17.79
CA VAL A 478 -32.23 -8.52 18.99
C VAL A 478 -33.70 -8.11 18.93
N GLN A 479 -34.44 -8.38 20.01
CA GLN A 479 -35.81 -7.93 20.20
C GLN A 479 -35.78 -6.62 21.00
N LEU A 480 -36.45 -5.57 20.48
CA LEU A 480 -36.49 -4.22 21.06
C LEU A 480 -37.66 -4.00 22.00
#